data_AF-A0A2K3JWM1-F1
#
_entry.id   AF-A0A2K3JWM1-F1
#
_cell.length_a   1.000
_cell.length_b   1.000
_cell.length_c   1.000
_cell.angle_alpha   90.00
_cell.angle_beta   90.00
_cell.angle_gamma   90.00
#
_symmetry.space_group_name_H-M   'P 1'
#
loop_
_entity.id
_entity.type
_entity.pdbx_description
1 polymer ?
#
loop_
_entity_poly.entity_id
_entity_poly.type
_entity_poly.pdbx_seq_one_letter_code
_entity_poly.pdbx_strand_id
1 'polypeptide(L)'
;MVDFESLKANGFDVKPYFTTQGWDKYFEMLNGPIYPDLLKHFWMKAKVFTKVEAKQEEYLAIERDPSLKGKTRKEMGLLEFTSTQIRSNVCGINLTFSKVHFNALLGLTNSGLILDDFEKDTTYRNDLLHRMCVDMQLKGKVKGMTDECRVLFK
;
A
#
# COMPACT_ATOMS: atom_id res chain seq x y z
N MET A 1 -13.16 16.99 -4.96
CA MET A 1 -14.04 16.42 -3.92
C MET A 1 -15.03 15.51 -4.63
N VAL A 2 -15.12 14.24 -4.23
CA VAL A 2 -16.10 13.29 -4.77
C VAL A 2 -17.43 13.53 -4.07
N ASP A 3 -18.40 14.02 -4.84
CA ASP A 3 -19.76 14.28 -4.37
C ASP A 3 -20.70 13.21 -4.93
N PHE A 4 -20.94 12.18 -4.12
CA PHE A 4 -21.83 11.08 -4.49
C PHE A 4 -23.30 11.49 -4.60
N GLU A 5 -23.72 12.55 -3.89
CA GLU A 5 -25.11 13.02 -3.97
C GLU A 5 -25.36 13.72 -5.30
N SER A 6 -24.42 14.55 -5.75
CA SER A 6 -24.45 15.14 -7.10
C SER A 6 -24.43 14.08 -8.19
N LEU A 7 -23.59 13.05 -8.07
CA LEU A 7 -23.55 11.95 -9.05
C LEU A 7 -24.90 11.23 -9.14
N LYS A 8 -25.49 10.91 -7.98
CA LYS A 8 -26.81 10.27 -7.90
C LYS A 8 -27.91 11.14 -8.52
N ALA A 9 -27.90 12.45 -8.25
CA ALA A 9 -28.85 13.40 -8.85
C ALA A 9 -28.76 13.48 -10.38
N ASN A 10 -27.59 13.16 -10.96
CA ASN A 10 -27.37 13.09 -12.40
C ASN A 10 -27.58 11.69 -12.99
N GLY A 11 -28.18 10.77 -12.24
CA GLY A 11 -28.50 9.41 -12.69
C GLY A 11 -27.38 8.39 -12.52
N PHE A 12 -26.29 8.74 -11.81
CA PHE A 12 -25.16 7.85 -11.55
C PHE A 12 -25.12 7.44 -10.07
N ASP A 13 -25.90 6.42 -9.69
CA ASP A 13 -25.87 5.86 -8.33
C ASP A 13 -24.72 4.85 -8.16
N VAL A 14 -23.50 5.36 -8.01
CA VAL A 14 -22.29 4.54 -7.95
C VAL A 14 -21.75 4.31 -6.52
N LYS A 15 -22.26 5.05 -5.53
CA LYS A 15 -21.81 4.98 -4.13
C LYS A 15 -21.88 3.55 -3.55
N PRO A 16 -22.95 2.76 -3.78
CA PRO A 16 -23.04 1.40 -3.23
C PRO A 16 -21.90 0.47 -3.66
N TYR A 17 -21.37 0.65 -4.88
CA TYR A 17 -20.25 -0.17 -5.36
C TYR A 17 -18.98 0.07 -4.55
N PHE A 18 -18.73 1.32 -4.16
CA PHE A 18 -17.54 1.69 -3.38
C PHE A 18 -17.70 1.31 -1.89
N THR A 19 -18.88 1.51 -1.32
CA THR A 19 -19.17 1.12 0.07
C THR A 19 -19.04 -0.39 0.26
N THR A 20 -19.54 -1.19 -0.69
CA THR A 20 -19.42 -2.66 -0.64
C THR A 20 -17.95 -3.14 -0.67
N GLN A 21 -17.07 -2.34 -1.29
CA GLN A 21 -15.63 -2.60 -1.35
C GLN A 21 -14.87 -2.02 -0.14
N GLY A 22 -15.55 -1.34 0.79
CA GLY A 22 -14.96 -0.72 1.98
C GLY A 22 -14.17 0.56 1.67
N TRP A 23 -14.50 1.28 0.60
CA TRP A 23 -13.74 2.46 0.16
C TRP A 23 -14.20 3.77 0.80
N ASP A 24 -15.20 3.75 1.69
CA ASP A 24 -15.78 4.98 2.26
C ASP A 24 -14.72 5.88 2.91
N LYS A 25 -13.82 5.28 3.70
CA LYS A 25 -12.73 5.98 4.39
C LYS A 25 -11.71 6.61 3.43
N TYR A 26 -11.51 6.00 2.26
CA TYR A 26 -10.64 6.57 1.23
C TYR A 26 -11.24 7.83 0.62
N PHE A 27 -12.55 7.84 0.33
CA PHE A 27 -13.24 9.02 -0.19
C PHE A 27 -13.35 10.13 0.85
N GLU A 28 -13.58 9.79 2.13
CA GLU A 28 -13.50 10.76 3.24
C GLU A 28 -12.14 11.44 3.28
N MET A 29 -11.05 10.67 3.14
CA MET A 29 -9.69 11.22 3.10
C MET A 29 -9.46 12.11 1.88
N LEU A 30 -9.90 11.71 0.68
CA LEU A 30 -9.78 12.51 -0.54
C LEU A 30 -10.53 13.84 -0.47
N ASN A 31 -11.64 13.85 0.25
CA ASN A 31 -12.46 15.04 0.46
C ASN A 31 -12.00 15.89 1.66
N GLY A 32 -11.10 15.35 2.47
CA GLY A 32 -10.50 16.04 3.60
C GLY A 32 -9.53 17.15 3.18
N PRO A 33 -9.04 17.93 4.16
CA PRO A 33 -8.06 18.97 3.90
C PRO A 33 -6.75 18.38 3.36
N ILE A 34 -6.24 18.99 2.30
CA ILE A 34 -4.91 18.69 1.76
C ILE A 34 -3.96 19.76 2.27
N TYR A 35 -2.75 19.35 2.67
CA TYR A 35 -1.67 20.24 3.10
C TYR A 35 -0.54 20.18 2.05
N PRO A 36 -0.58 20.99 0.97
CA PRO A 36 0.32 20.85 -0.17
C PRO A 36 1.78 21.04 0.22
N ASP A 37 2.07 22.02 1.08
CA ASP A 37 3.43 22.28 1.54
C ASP A 37 3.97 21.13 2.39
N LEU A 38 3.15 20.58 3.29
CA LEU A 38 3.54 19.41 4.09
C LEU A 38 3.86 18.22 3.18
N LEU A 39 3.00 17.96 2.19
CA LEU A 39 3.20 16.89 1.22
C LEU A 39 4.47 17.09 0.39
N LYS A 40 4.71 18.31 -0.08
CA LYS A 40 5.93 18.69 -0.80
C LYS A 40 7.18 18.45 0.05
N HIS A 41 7.21 18.97 1.29
CA HIS A 41 8.35 18.78 2.20
C HIS A 41 8.57 17.31 2.55
N PHE A 42 7.48 16.54 2.70
CA PHE A 42 7.56 15.11 2.92
C PHE A 42 8.26 14.41 1.75
N TRP A 43 7.79 14.62 0.51
CA TRP A 43 8.35 13.92 -0.65
C TRP A 43 9.77 14.35 -0.99
N MET A 44 10.13 15.62 -0.75
CA MET A 44 11.49 16.11 -0.99
C MET A 44 12.57 15.34 -0.20
N LYS A 45 12.22 14.77 0.96
CA LYS A 45 13.16 14.00 1.80
C LYS A 45 12.78 12.54 1.95
N ALA A 46 11.71 12.10 1.27
CA ALA A 46 11.24 10.74 1.35
C ALA A 46 12.24 9.79 0.69
N LYS A 47 12.50 8.67 1.35
CA LYS A 47 13.32 7.58 0.83
C LYS A 47 12.64 6.25 1.13
N VAL A 48 12.71 5.35 0.17
CA VAL A 48 12.34 3.95 0.40
C VAL A 48 13.46 3.32 1.21
N PHE A 49 13.08 2.71 2.33
CA PHE A 49 13.97 1.99 3.23
C PHE A 49 13.58 0.52 3.20
N THR A 50 14.42 -0.30 2.57
CA THR A 50 14.23 -1.74 2.42
C THR A 50 15.15 -2.50 3.37
N LYS A 51 15.11 -3.83 3.27
CA LYS A 51 16.01 -4.72 4.01
C LYS A 51 17.48 -4.48 3.66
N VAL A 52 17.77 -3.99 2.45
CA VAL A 52 19.14 -3.69 1.99
C VAL A 52 19.68 -2.49 2.74
N GLU A 53 18.94 -1.37 2.77
CA GLU A 53 19.34 -0.18 3.53
C GLU A 53 19.42 -0.46 5.04
N ALA A 54 18.52 -1.30 5.56
CA ALA A 54 18.58 -1.74 6.95
C ALA A 54 19.90 -2.43 7.28
N LYS A 55 20.33 -3.40 6.46
CA LYS A 55 21.61 -4.09 6.65
C LYS A 55 22.79 -3.14 6.49
N GLN A 56 22.74 -2.22 5.51
CA GLN A 56 23.80 -1.25 5.32
C GLN A 56 23.97 -0.34 6.55
N GLU A 57 22.87 0.09 7.17
CA GLU A 57 22.89 0.88 8.40
C GLU A 57 23.52 0.10 9.57
N GLU A 58 23.24 -1.20 9.70
CA GLU A 58 23.90 -2.08 10.68
C GLU A 58 25.41 -2.18 10.42
N TYR A 59 25.83 -2.41 9.17
CA TYR A 59 27.25 -2.49 8.83
C TYR A 59 27.98 -1.19 9.17
N LEU A 60 27.40 -0.04 8.81
CA LEU A 60 27.98 1.27 9.14
C LEU A 60 28.03 1.51 10.66
N ALA A 61 27.06 1.01 11.43
CA ALA A 61 27.09 1.09 12.88
C ALA A 61 28.23 0.25 13.47
N ILE A 62 28.44 -0.98 12.96
CA ILE A 62 29.53 -1.87 13.39
C ILE A 62 30.90 -1.31 12.98
N GLU A 63 31.02 -0.69 11.81
CA GLU A 63 32.27 -0.03 11.40
C GLU A 63 32.64 1.13 12.32
N ARG A 64 31.64 1.87 12.82
CA ARG A 64 31.84 2.97 13.78
C ARG A 64 32.13 2.45 15.19
N ASP A 65 31.48 1.37 15.60
CA ASP A 65 31.66 0.71 16.89
C ASP A 65 31.70 -0.83 16.72
N PRO A 66 32.91 -1.43 16.65
CA PRO A 66 33.07 -2.87 16.48
C PRO A 66 32.45 -3.71 17.61
N SER A 67 32.17 -3.13 18.78
CA SER A 67 31.52 -3.83 19.90
C SER A 67 30.06 -4.17 19.63
N LEU A 68 29.46 -3.57 18.60
CA LEU A 68 28.09 -3.83 18.17
C LEU A 68 27.97 -5.13 17.36
N LYS A 69 29.08 -5.75 16.95
CA LYS A 69 29.06 -6.98 16.16
C LYS A 69 28.31 -8.10 16.91
N GLY A 70 27.31 -8.69 16.24
CA GLY A 70 26.49 -9.76 16.79
C GLY A 70 25.31 -9.31 17.66
N LYS A 71 25.18 -8.00 17.93
CA LYS A 71 24.00 -7.45 18.61
C LYS A 71 22.81 -7.33 17.66
N THR A 72 21.62 -7.29 18.20
CA THR A 72 20.39 -6.98 17.47
C THR A 72 20.31 -5.48 17.13
N ARG A 73 19.52 -5.11 16.12
CA ARG A 73 19.29 -3.69 15.75
C ARG A 73 18.90 -2.82 16.94
N LYS A 74 18.01 -3.33 17.79
CA LYS A 74 17.52 -2.62 18.98
C LYS A 74 18.64 -2.35 19.97
N GLU A 75 19.52 -3.34 20.19
CA GLU A 75 20.71 -3.19 21.05
C GLU A 75 21.76 -2.25 20.46
N MET A 76 21.80 -2.11 19.13
CA MET A 76 22.62 -1.09 18.44
C MET A 76 22.00 0.31 18.48
N GLY A 77 20.81 0.48 19.07
CA GLY A 77 20.06 1.74 19.05
C GLY A 77 19.42 2.06 17.68
N LEU A 78 19.38 1.10 16.76
CA LEU A 78 18.76 1.24 15.45
C LEU A 78 17.28 0.85 15.50
N LEU A 79 16.47 1.53 14.70
CA LEU A 79 15.05 1.19 14.54
C LEU A 79 14.91 -0.21 13.94
N GLU A 80 14.00 -1.00 14.51
CA GLU A 80 13.68 -2.34 14.01
C GLU A 80 13.13 -2.26 12.57
N PHE A 81 13.62 -3.15 11.71
CA PHE A 81 13.13 -3.28 10.35
C PHE A 81 12.10 -4.40 10.28
N THR A 82 10.82 -4.03 10.16
CA THR A 82 9.70 -4.99 10.08
C THR A 82 9.26 -5.25 8.64
N SER A 83 9.27 -4.22 7.81
CA SER A 83 8.91 -4.29 6.39
C SER A 83 9.56 -3.12 5.65
N THR A 84 9.45 -3.12 4.32
CA THR A 84 9.74 -1.92 3.53
C THR A 84 8.96 -0.72 4.06
N GLN A 85 9.67 0.40 4.19
CA GLN A 85 9.18 1.63 4.78
C GLN A 85 9.44 2.81 3.84
N ILE A 86 8.61 3.85 3.94
CA ILE A 86 8.91 5.18 3.43
C ILE A 86 9.31 6.02 4.64
N ARG A 87 10.55 6.48 4.66
CA ARG A 87 11.07 7.35 5.72
C ARG A 87 11.24 8.75 5.17
N SER A 88 10.86 9.76 5.95
CA SER A 88 11.09 11.17 5.62
C SER A 88 11.33 11.98 6.89
N ASN A 89 11.79 13.22 6.72
CA ASN A 89 11.94 14.18 7.82
C ASN A 89 11.28 15.52 7.46
N VAL A 90 10.22 15.88 8.19
CA VAL A 90 9.55 17.16 8.01
C VAL A 90 9.65 17.97 9.30
N CYS A 91 10.21 19.18 9.21
CA CYS A 91 10.37 20.09 10.36
C CYS A 91 11.02 19.43 11.59
N GLY A 92 12.01 18.54 11.38
CA GLY A 92 12.69 17.83 12.47
C GLY A 92 11.97 16.56 12.95
N ILE A 93 10.76 16.29 12.46
CA ILE A 93 9.99 15.08 12.79
C ILE A 93 10.33 13.98 11.79
N ASN A 94 10.85 12.86 12.30
CA ASN A 94 11.07 11.66 11.50
C ASN A 94 9.74 10.92 11.32
N LEU A 95 9.32 10.80 10.07
CA LEU A 95 8.09 10.12 9.66
C LEU A 95 8.46 8.78 9.04
N THR A 96 7.82 7.71 9.47
CA THR A 96 8.00 6.36 8.92
C THR A 96 6.63 5.78 8.59
N PHE A 97 6.40 5.50 7.30
CA PHE A 97 5.20 4.83 6.82
C PHE A 97 5.54 3.45 6.30
N SER A 98 4.59 2.52 6.42
CA SER A 98 4.71 1.13 5.96
C SER A 98 3.31 0.60 5.69
N LYS A 99 3.20 -0.63 5.15
CA LYS A 99 1.92 -1.26 4.83
C LYS A 99 0.90 -1.17 5.98
N VAL A 100 1.34 -1.37 7.22
CA VAL A 100 0.45 -1.33 8.40
C VAL A 100 -0.21 0.04 8.61
N HIS A 101 0.50 1.13 8.31
CA HIS A 101 -0.02 2.49 8.44
C HIS A 101 -1.12 2.75 7.41
N PHE A 102 -0.92 2.31 6.17
CA PHE A 102 -1.92 2.42 5.11
C PHE A 102 -3.15 1.56 5.39
N ASN A 103 -2.96 0.34 5.90
CA ASN A 103 -4.07 -0.52 6.29
C ASN A 103 -4.92 0.12 7.39
N ALA A 104 -4.28 0.64 8.45
CA ALA A 104 -5.00 1.35 9.52
C ALA A 104 -5.72 2.60 9.00
N LEU A 105 -5.05 3.37 8.12
CA LEU A 105 -5.63 4.54 7.46
C LEU A 105 -6.86 4.17 6.64
N LEU A 106 -6.84 3.06 5.91
CA LEU A 106 -7.94 2.61 5.05
C LEU A 106 -8.97 1.74 5.78
N GLY A 107 -8.72 1.35 7.04
CA GLY A 107 -9.59 0.42 7.76
C GLY A 107 -9.51 -1.02 7.25
N LEU A 108 -8.40 -1.39 6.61
CA LEU A 108 -8.17 -2.71 6.03
C LEU A 108 -7.44 -3.63 7.02
N THR A 109 -7.72 -4.93 6.94
CA THR A 109 -6.93 -5.95 7.64
C THR A 109 -5.56 -6.09 6.99
N ASN A 110 -4.50 -6.18 7.80
CA ASN A 110 -3.16 -6.49 7.27
C ASN A 110 -3.02 -7.98 6.95
N SER A 111 -3.74 -8.41 5.93
CA SER A 111 -3.79 -9.79 5.44
C SER A 111 -3.53 -9.83 3.93
N GLY A 112 -3.48 -11.03 3.37
CA GLY A 112 -3.26 -11.25 1.93
C GLY A 112 -1.84 -11.68 1.59
N LEU A 113 -1.71 -12.31 0.42
CA LEU A 113 -0.47 -12.84 -0.13
C LEU A 113 0.04 -11.91 -1.25
N ILE A 114 1.36 -11.79 -1.37
CA ILE A 114 1.99 -11.07 -2.49
C ILE A 114 2.18 -12.08 -3.62
N LEU A 115 1.50 -11.89 -4.75
CA LEU A 115 1.55 -12.85 -5.87
C LEU A 115 2.96 -13.00 -6.46
N ASP A 116 3.77 -11.94 -6.43
CA ASP A 116 5.15 -11.97 -6.95
C ASP A 116 6.05 -12.92 -6.13
N ASP A 117 5.74 -13.16 -4.85
CA ASP A 117 6.46 -14.16 -4.05
C ASP A 117 6.27 -15.59 -4.58
N PHE A 118 5.21 -15.80 -5.38
CA PHE A 118 4.85 -17.04 -6.02
C PHE A 118 5.11 -17.01 -7.53
N GLU A 119 6.00 -16.14 -8.04
CA GLU A 119 6.25 -15.98 -9.49
C GLU A 119 6.48 -17.31 -10.22
N LYS A 120 7.11 -18.28 -9.54
CA LYS A 120 7.37 -19.63 -10.06
C LYS A 120 6.18 -20.58 -9.94
N ASP A 121 5.29 -20.33 -8.98
CA ASP A 121 4.06 -21.08 -8.75
C ASP A 121 2.86 -20.34 -9.35
N THR A 122 2.56 -20.68 -10.60
CA THR A 122 1.44 -20.08 -11.32
C THR A 122 0.06 -20.54 -10.83
N THR A 123 -0.03 -21.46 -9.87
CA THR A 123 -1.30 -22.03 -9.41
C THR A 123 -2.23 -20.95 -8.85
N TYR A 124 -1.73 -20.13 -7.93
CA TYR A 124 -2.51 -19.01 -7.36
C TYR A 124 -2.92 -17.98 -8.41
N ARG A 125 -2.04 -17.73 -9.39
CA ARG A 125 -2.33 -16.83 -10.50
C ARG A 125 -3.44 -17.40 -11.40
N ASN A 126 -3.41 -18.71 -11.66
CA ASN A 126 -4.42 -19.39 -12.47
C ASN A 126 -5.76 -19.46 -11.73
N ASP A 127 -5.77 -19.78 -10.45
CA ASP A 127 -6.98 -19.79 -9.61
C ASP A 127 -7.61 -18.40 -9.52
N LEU A 128 -6.79 -17.37 -9.34
CA LEU A 128 -7.26 -15.98 -9.36
C LEU A 128 -7.85 -15.62 -10.73
N LEU A 129 -7.19 -16.00 -11.82
CA LEU A 129 -7.69 -15.77 -13.18
C LEU A 129 -9.01 -16.48 -13.43
N HIS A 130 -9.18 -17.71 -12.96
CA HIS A 130 -10.44 -18.45 -13.06
C HIS A 130 -11.55 -17.85 -12.20
N ARG A 131 -11.23 -17.24 -11.05
CA ARG A 131 -12.20 -16.47 -10.25
C ARG A 131 -12.59 -15.15 -10.92
N MET A 132 -11.67 -14.53 -11.66
CA MET A 132 -11.89 -13.23 -12.29
C MET A 132 -12.53 -13.33 -13.68
N CYS A 133 -12.31 -14.43 -14.41
CA CYS A 133 -12.75 -14.61 -15.80
C CYS A 133 -13.66 -15.82 -15.97
N VAL A 134 -14.85 -15.59 -16.52
CA VAL A 134 -15.79 -16.65 -16.93
C VAL A 134 -15.31 -17.30 -18.23
N ASP A 135 -14.75 -16.48 -19.14
CA ASP A 135 -14.21 -16.96 -20.41
C ASP A 135 -12.70 -16.65 -20.50
N MET A 136 -11.90 -17.71 -20.39
CA MET A 136 -10.44 -17.63 -20.46
C MET A 136 -9.93 -17.25 -21.86
N GLN A 137 -10.70 -17.45 -22.93
CA GLN A 137 -10.37 -16.97 -24.28
C GLN A 137 -10.47 -15.44 -24.37
N LEU A 138 -11.19 -14.83 -23.44
CA LEU A 138 -11.39 -13.39 -23.33
C LEU A 138 -10.63 -12.80 -22.13
N LYS A 139 -9.61 -13.49 -21.61
CA LYS A 139 -8.74 -13.01 -20.53
C LYS A 139 -8.24 -11.58 -20.79
N GLY A 140 -8.38 -10.71 -19.80
CA GLY A 140 -8.00 -9.30 -19.87
C GLY A 140 -9.00 -8.40 -20.61
N LYS A 141 -10.13 -8.94 -21.08
CA LYS A 141 -11.23 -8.16 -21.65
C LYS A 141 -12.41 -8.16 -20.67
N VAL A 142 -13.00 -6.99 -20.45
CA VAL A 142 -14.16 -6.80 -19.55
C VAL A 142 -15.29 -7.79 -19.82
N LYS A 143 -15.58 -8.05 -21.11
CA LYS A 143 -16.59 -9.02 -21.53
C LYS A 143 -16.31 -10.47 -21.11
N GLY A 144 -15.07 -10.83 -20.84
CA GLY A 144 -14.66 -12.15 -20.34
C GLY A 144 -14.64 -12.28 -18.82
N MET A 145 -14.82 -11.17 -18.08
CA MET A 145 -14.73 -11.15 -16.62
C MET A 145 -16.06 -11.54 -15.95
N THR A 146 -16.00 -12.02 -14.71
CA THR A 146 -17.18 -12.23 -13.85
C THR A 146 -17.89 -10.91 -13.58
N ASP A 147 -19.19 -10.95 -13.29
CA ASP A 147 -19.96 -9.72 -13.03
C ASP A 147 -19.41 -8.94 -11.82
N GLU A 148 -18.88 -9.64 -10.81
CA GLU A 148 -18.18 -9.06 -9.67
C GLU A 148 -16.91 -8.29 -10.09
N CYS A 149 -16.12 -8.85 -11.02
CA CYS A 149 -14.88 -8.21 -11.49
C CYS A 149 -15.09 -7.23 -12.65
N ARG A 150 -16.25 -7.26 -13.33
CA ARG A 150 -16.63 -6.29 -14.38
C ARG A 150 -16.89 -4.89 -13.82
N VAL A 151 -17.30 -4.78 -12.55
CA VAL A 151 -17.61 -3.50 -11.89
C VAL A 151 -16.42 -2.53 -11.88
N LEU A 152 -15.20 -3.04 -11.98
CA LEU A 152 -13.97 -2.23 -12.01
C LEU A 152 -13.69 -1.56 -13.37
N PHE A 153 -14.48 -1.83 -14.41
CA PHE A 153 -14.20 -1.41 -15.79
C PHE A 153 -15.38 -0.82 -16.57
N LYS A 154 -16.48 -0.45 -15.90
CA LYS A 154 -17.57 0.32 -16.53
C LYS A 154 -17.39 1.81 -16.34
#